data_AF-A0A0F9FZM6-F1
#
_entry.id   AF-A0A0F9FZM6-F1
#
_cell.length_a   1.000
_cell.length_b   1.000
_cell.length_c   1.000
_cell.angle_alpha   90.00
_cell.angle_beta   90.00
_cell.angle_gamma   90.00
#
_symmetry.space_group_name_H-M   'P 1'
#
loop_
_entity.id
_entity.type
_entity.pdbx_description
1 polymer ?
#
loop_
_entity_poly.entity_id
_entity_poly.type
_entity_poly.pdbx_seq_one_letter_code
_entity_poly.pdbx_strand_id
1 'polypeptide(L)'
;MPTKTINIEVDPYQWDFLSATNRFPSMIAGVGTGKTMLALQKGDLFSRFYKNNLGLIVRNKFTDLRDSTMKDFTSWTGKSVPQGTKEAHYANSSVALFRHAKELSGLKNVNLGWAYIEQAEEFPTDTQFQLLRFRLRRDLEVDEDFWSLLVEAFDKAGVEMYPFYQKMHDEPLNQLMTIANANGHNWCWKMFIKSPCEEFSCVQANS
;
A
#
# COMPACT_ATOMS: atom_id res chain seq x y z
N MET A 1 -2.40 -8.54 -25.73
CA MET A 1 -2.41 -7.07 -25.72
C MET A 1 -1.01 -6.60 -25.42
N PRO A 2 -0.49 -5.54 -26.06
CA PRO A 2 0.82 -5.01 -25.71
C PRO A 2 0.82 -4.55 -24.24
N THR A 3 1.83 -4.96 -23.49
CA THR A 3 2.03 -4.51 -22.11
C THR A 3 2.37 -3.02 -22.15
N LYS A 4 1.53 -2.18 -21.53
CA LYS A 4 1.82 -0.76 -21.39
C LYS A 4 2.97 -0.60 -20.40
N THR A 5 4.13 -0.17 -20.87
CA THR A 5 5.24 0.26 -20.00
C THR A 5 4.92 1.64 -19.45
N ILE A 6 4.95 1.79 -18.12
CA ILE A 6 4.81 3.08 -17.43
C ILE A 6 6.15 3.36 -16.77
N ASN A 7 6.91 4.30 -17.32
CA ASN A 7 8.13 4.79 -16.68
C ASN A 7 7.74 5.84 -15.64
N ILE A 8 8.17 5.66 -14.39
CA ILE A 8 7.87 6.55 -13.28
C ILE A 8 9.18 7.07 -12.74
N GLU A 9 9.41 8.36 -12.91
CA GLU A 9 10.43 9.08 -12.19
C GLU A 9 9.82 9.49 -10.85
N VAL A 10 10.47 9.09 -9.76
CA VAL A 10 10.00 9.35 -8.39
C VAL A 10 10.85 10.44 -7.76
N ASP A 11 10.19 11.43 -7.18
CA ASP A 11 10.87 12.42 -6.34
C ASP A 11 11.45 11.75 -5.08
N PRO A 12 12.49 12.31 -4.43
CA PRO A 12 13.08 11.73 -3.23
C PRO A 12 12.06 11.38 -2.12
N TYR A 13 11.09 12.26 -1.87
CA TYR A 13 10.06 11.99 -0.86
C TYR A 13 9.09 10.86 -1.27
N GLN A 14 8.84 10.71 -2.57
CA GLN A 14 8.04 9.60 -3.10
C GLN A 14 8.78 8.28 -2.93
N TRP A 15 10.08 8.30 -3.20
CA TRP A 15 10.98 7.17 -2.97
C TRP A 15 11.05 6.78 -1.49
N ASP A 16 11.15 7.74 -0.58
CA ASP A 16 11.18 7.49 0.86
C ASP A 16 9.92 6.74 1.32
N PHE A 17 8.73 7.12 0.83
CA PHE A 17 7.50 6.41 1.15
C PHE A 17 7.45 5.02 0.52
N LEU A 18 7.82 4.90 -0.76
CA LEU A 18 7.80 3.63 -1.50
C LEU A 18 8.77 2.61 -0.90
N SER A 19 9.97 3.04 -0.50
CA SER A 19 11.04 2.22 0.06
C SER A 19 10.97 2.03 1.58
N ALA A 20 10.09 2.75 2.29
CA ALA A 20 9.94 2.64 3.74
C ALA A 20 9.71 1.19 4.20
N THR A 21 10.49 0.74 5.18
CA THR A 21 10.39 -0.62 5.74
C THR A 21 9.73 -0.69 7.13
N ASN A 22 9.40 0.46 7.72
CA ASN A 22 8.65 0.55 8.98
C ASN A 22 7.26 -0.10 8.86
N ARG A 23 6.68 -0.52 9.99
CA ARG A 23 5.38 -1.21 10.02
C ARG A 23 4.21 -0.31 9.61
N PHE A 24 4.31 0.99 9.89
CA PHE A 24 3.23 1.95 9.64
C PHE A 24 3.73 3.18 8.87
N PRO A 25 4.03 3.03 7.56
CA PRO A 25 4.42 4.17 6.73
C PRO A 25 3.20 5.04 6.40
N SER A 26 3.35 6.35 6.56
CA SER A 26 2.34 7.36 6.25
C SER A 26 2.87 8.40 5.26
N MET A 27 2.00 8.90 4.40
CA MET A 27 2.29 10.05 3.54
C MET A 27 1.22 11.13 3.74
N ILE A 28 1.61 12.20 4.45
CA ILE A 28 0.75 13.35 4.73
C ILE A 28 1.25 14.51 3.87
N ALA A 29 0.63 14.72 2.71
CA ALA A 29 1.14 15.65 1.70
C ALA A 29 0.02 16.36 0.92
N GLY A 30 0.35 17.43 0.22
CA GLY A 30 -0.57 18.19 -0.64
C GLY A 30 -1.19 17.36 -1.78
N VAL A 31 -2.24 17.89 -2.42
CA VAL A 31 -2.83 17.28 -3.64
C VAL A 31 -1.79 17.29 -4.77
N GLY A 32 -1.79 16.27 -5.62
CA GLY A 32 -0.86 16.19 -6.77
C GLY A 32 0.52 15.60 -6.48
N THR A 33 0.84 15.27 -5.22
CA THR A 33 2.16 14.73 -4.81
C THR A 33 2.36 13.22 -5.05
N GLY A 34 1.41 12.56 -5.73
CA GLY A 34 1.52 11.12 -6.04
C GLY A 34 1.13 10.15 -4.92
N LYS A 35 0.60 10.62 -3.79
CA LYS A 35 0.24 9.78 -2.61
C LYS A 35 -0.50 8.49 -2.95
N THR A 36 -1.62 8.62 -3.67
CA THR A 36 -2.49 7.48 -4.03
C THR A 36 -1.74 6.51 -4.96
N MET A 37 -1.04 7.02 -5.96
CA MET A 37 -0.24 6.19 -6.88
C MET A 37 0.78 5.35 -6.08
N LEU A 38 1.58 5.98 -5.22
CA LEU A 38 2.64 5.27 -4.47
C LEU A 38 2.07 4.22 -3.52
N ALA A 39 0.98 4.53 -2.81
CA ALA A 39 0.36 3.57 -1.90
C ALA A 39 -0.22 2.36 -2.64
N LEU A 40 -0.86 2.58 -3.80
CA LEU A 40 -1.39 1.51 -4.63
C LEU A 40 -0.27 0.66 -5.24
N GLN A 41 0.81 1.27 -5.72
CA GLN A 41 1.98 0.55 -6.24
C GLN A 41 2.69 -0.27 -5.16
N LYS A 42 2.83 0.28 -3.96
CA LYS A 42 3.40 -0.45 -2.83
C LYS A 42 2.52 -1.64 -2.43
N GLY A 43 1.20 -1.49 -2.42
CA GLY A 43 0.28 -2.61 -2.22
C GLY A 43 0.37 -3.68 -3.33
N ASP A 44 0.52 -3.27 -4.58
CA ASP A 44 0.75 -4.19 -5.71
C ASP A 44 2.06 -4.94 -5.57
N LEU A 45 3.14 -4.24 -5.20
CA LEU A 45 4.44 -4.83 -4.91
C LEU A 45 4.31 -5.90 -3.81
N PHE A 46 3.69 -5.60 -2.67
CA PHE A 46 3.52 -6.57 -1.58
C PHE A 46 2.73 -7.81 -2.00
N SER A 47 1.78 -7.65 -2.93
CA SER A 47 0.96 -8.77 -3.43
C SER A 47 1.72 -9.64 -4.44
N ARG A 48 2.69 -9.08 -5.16
CA ARG A 48 3.59 -9.83 -6.06
C ARG A 48 4.76 -10.47 -5.32
N PHE A 49 5.33 -9.74 -4.36
CA PHE A 49 6.56 -10.12 -3.67
C PHE A 49 6.34 -11.25 -2.67
N TYR A 50 5.18 -11.27 -2.01
CA TYR A 50 4.80 -12.35 -1.10
C TYR A 50 3.68 -13.18 -1.74
N LYS A 51 3.85 -14.49 -1.78
CA LYS A 51 2.83 -15.42 -2.31
C LYS A 51 1.74 -15.68 -1.27
N ASN A 52 0.56 -16.06 -1.75
CA ASN A 52 -0.63 -16.27 -0.92
C ASN A 52 -0.92 -15.09 0.02
N ASN A 53 -0.56 -13.85 -0.33
CA ASN A 53 -0.72 -12.69 0.54
C ASN A 53 -2.16 -12.16 0.51
N LEU A 54 -2.60 -11.53 1.60
CA LEU A 54 -3.90 -10.87 1.68
C LEU A 54 -3.74 -9.38 1.98
N GLY A 55 -4.04 -8.57 0.98
CA GLY A 55 -4.05 -7.12 1.04
C GLY A 55 -5.45 -6.54 1.24
N LEU A 56 -5.55 -5.37 1.86
CA LEU A 56 -6.81 -4.66 2.01
C LEU A 56 -6.66 -3.16 1.78
N ILE A 57 -7.43 -2.63 0.84
CA ILE A 57 -7.57 -1.20 0.57
C ILE A 57 -8.92 -0.73 1.11
N VAL A 58 -8.89 0.29 1.96
CA VAL A 58 -10.06 0.86 2.63
C VAL A 58 -10.28 2.29 2.20
N ARG A 59 -11.52 2.59 1.85
CA ARG A 59 -11.98 3.95 1.51
C ARG A 59 -13.24 4.31 2.30
N ASN A 60 -13.35 5.57 2.71
CA ASN A 60 -14.50 6.04 3.48
C ASN A 60 -15.80 6.09 2.65
N LYS A 61 -15.73 6.58 1.40
CA LYS A 61 -16.90 6.68 0.51
C LYS A 61 -16.89 5.59 -0.56
N PHE A 62 -17.98 4.85 -0.70
CA PHE A 62 -18.07 3.75 -1.66
C PHE A 62 -18.00 4.22 -3.11
N THR A 63 -18.61 5.37 -3.43
CA THR A 63 -18.53 5.97 -4.77
C THR A 63 -17.08 6.25 -5.15
N ASP A 64 -16.30 6.84 -4.25
CA ASP A 64 -14.90 7.17 -4.50
C ASP A 64 -14.04 5.91 -4.66
N LEU A 65 -14.32 4.86 -3.87
CA LEU A 65 -13.65 3.56 -3.98
C LEU A 65 -13.83 2.98 -5.39
N ARG A 66 -15.09 2.93 -5.85
CA ARG A 66 -15.49 2.36 -7.14
C ARG A 66 -14.99 3.21 -8.31
N ASP A 67 -15.17 4.52 -8.21
CA ASP A 67 -15.03 5.43 -9.34
C ASP A 67 -13.61 5.96 -9.50
N SER A 68 -12.78 5.92 -8.45
CA SER A 68 -11.37 6.33 -8.45
C SER A 68 -10.46 5.18 -8.06
N THR A 69 -10.35 4.83 -6.77
CA THR A 69 -9.29 3.95 -6.24
C THR A 69 -9.15 2.62 -6.99
N MET A 70 -10.26 1.94 -7.31
CA MET A 70 -10.24 0.68 -8.07
C MET A 70 -9.79 0.87 -9.53
N LYS A 71 -10.18 1.99 -10.16
CA LYS A 71 -9.76 2.32 -11.54
C LYS A 71 -8.31 2.76 -11.58
N ASP A 72 -7.88 3.55 -10.60
CA ASP A 72 -6.49 3.99 -10.44
C ASP A 72 -5.59 2.77 -10.24
N PHE A 73 -5.99 1.85 -9.36
CA PHE A 73 -5.26 0.59 -9.16
C PHE A 73 -5.10 -0.17 -10.48
N THR A 74 -6.19 -0.34 -11.24
CA THR A 74 -6.14 -1.01 -12.54
C THR A 74 -5.22 -0.27 -13.52
N SER A 75 -5.26 1.07 -13.53
CA SER A 75 -4.49 1.91 -14.45
C SER A 75 -2.99 1.87 -14.17
N TRP A 76 -2.60 1.84 -12.90
CA TRP A 76 -1.19 1.87 -12.48
C TRP A 76 -0.55 0.49 -12.42
N THR A 77 -1.32 -0.56 -12.14
CA THR A 77 -0.78 -1.91 -11.89
C THR A 77 -1.10 -2.89 -13.01
N GLY A 78 -2.05 -2.56 -13.89
CA GLY A 78 -2.63 -3.45 -14.88
C GLY A 78 -3.54 -4.54 -14.28
N LYS A 79 -3.77 -4.56 -12.96
CA LYS A 79 -4.61 -5.56 -12.29
C LYS A 79 -6.08 -5.16 -12.34
N SER A 80 -6.89 -5.98 -13.01
CA SER A 80 -8.34 -5.79 -13.05
C SER A 80 -8.95 -5.94 -11.66
N VAL A 81 -9.83 -5.01 -11.30
CA VAL A 81 -10.66 -5.08 -10.08
C VAL A 81 -12.14 -5.12 -10.49
N PRO A 82 -12.75 -6.31 -10.62
CA PRO A 82 -14.16 -6.43 -10.98
C PRO A 82 -15.06 -5.79 -9.91
N GLN A 83 -16.06 -5.01 -10.31
CA GLN A 83 -16.96 -4.35 -9.35
C GLN A 83 -17.78 -5.32 -8.49
N GLY A 84 -18.08 -6.51 -9.02
CA GLY A 84 -18.85 -7.53 -8.31
C GLY A 84 -18.08 -8.13 -7.12
N THR A 85 -16.82 -8.50 -7.33
CA THR A 85 -15.98 -9.10 -6.28
C THR A 85 -15.27 -8.04 -5.44
N LYS A 86 -14.84 -6.94 -6.06
CA LYS A 86 -13.96 -5.92 -5.48
C LYS A 86 -12.63 -6.53 -5.02
N GLU A 87 -12.08 -7.42 -5.85
CA GLU A 87 -10.87 -8.19 -5.55
C GLU A 87 -9.96 -8.21 -6.77
N ALA A 88 -8.67 -7.94 -6.55
CA ALA A 88 -7.62 -8.16 -7.53
C ALA A 88 -6.85 -9.44 -7.19
N HIS A 89 -6.80 -10.37 -8.15
CA HIS A 89 -6.11 -11.66 -7.98
C HIS A 89 -4.73 -11.64 -8.66
N TYR A 90 -3.79 -12.33 -8.03
CA TYR A 90 -2.42 -12.49 -8.49
C TYR A 90 -2.16 -13.94 -8.87
N ALA A 91 -1.17 -14.16 -9.75
CA ALA A 91 -0.82 -15.50 -10.21
C ALA A 91 -0.25 -16.38 -9.07
N ASN A 92 0.31 -15.75 -8.05
CA ASN A 92 0.87 -16.38 -6.86
C ASN A 92 -0.15 -16.56 -5.73
N SER A 93 -1.44 -16.57 -6.07
CA SER A 93 -2.57 -16.73 -5.14
C SER A 93 -2.76 -15.58 -4.14
N SER A 94 -2.00 -14.49 -4.25
CA SER A 94 -2.29 -13.28 -3.47
C SER A 94 -3.58 -12.61 -3.92
N VAL A 95 -4.24 -11.92 -2.99
CA VAL A 95 -5.48 -11.19 -3.24
C VAL A 95 -5.41 -9.81 -2.58
N ALA A 96 -5.76 -8.76 -3.32
CA ALA A 96 -6.00 -7.42 -2.77
C ALA A 96 -7.51 -7.14 -2.74
N LEU A 97 -8.04 -6.93 -1.54
CA LEU A 97 -9.45 -6.62 -1.31
C LEU A 97 -9.69 -5.11 -1.34
N PHE A 98 -10.79 -4.68 -1.95
CA PHE A 98 -11.23 -3.29 -1.93
C PHE A 98 -12.52 -3.21 -1.13
N ARG A 99 -12.51 -2.49 0.00
CA ARG A 99 -13.64 -2.43 0.92
C ARG A 99 -13.98 -1.01 1.32
N HIS A 100 -15.28 -0.76 1.42
CA HIS A 100 -15.79 0.44 2.05
C HIS A 100 -15.69 0.31 3.57
N ALA A 101 -15.42 1.41 4.28
CA ALA A 101 -15.16 1.37 5.71
C ALA A 101 -16.27 0.71 6.56
N LYS A 102 -17.54 0.82 6.16
CA LYS A 102 -18.65 0.16 6.87
C LYS A 102 -18.61 -1.38 6.76
N GLU A 103 -17.94 -1.91 5.75
CA GLU A 103 -17.80 -3.36 5.51
C GLU A 103 -16.72 -3.99 6.41
N LEU A 104 -15.86 -3.20 7.07
CA LEU A 104 -14.79 -3.72 7.93
C LEU A 104 -15.28 -4.51 9.13
N SER A 105 -16.51 -4.24 9.59
CA SER A 105 -17.16 -4.98 10.67
C SER A 105 -17.33 -6.48 10.36
N GLY A 106 -17.35 -6.86 9.08
CA GLY A 106 -17.38 -8.26 8.61
C GLY A 106 -16.01 -8.94 8.59
N LEU A 107 -14.91 -8.20 8.74
CA LEU A 107 -13.54 -8.71 8.65
C LEU A 107 -12.97 -9.16 10.00
N LYS A 108 -13.82 -9.63 10.93
CA LYS A 108 -13.41 -9.90 12.33
C LYS A 108 -12.25 -10.88 12.46
N ASN A 109 -12.10 -11.83 11.55
CA ASN A 109 -11.13 -12.93 11.62
C ASN A 109 -10.13 -12.97 10.45
N VAL A 110 -9.90 -11.85 9.75
CA VAL A 110 -8.91 -11.84 8.66
C VAL A 110 -7.50 -11.59 9.18
N ASN A 111 -6.52 -12.34 8.67
CA ASN A 111 -5.10 -12.08 8.86
C ASN A 111 -4.56 -11.45 7.58
N LEU A 112 -4.29 -10.15 7.67
CA LEU A 112 -3.78 -9.31 6.59
C LEU A 112 -2.26 -9.35 6.60
N GLY A 113 -1.68 -9.40 5.40
CA GLY A 113 -0.26 -9.17 5.20
C GLY A 113 0.07 -7.72 4.95
N TRP A 114 -0.83 -6.98 4.30
CA TRP A 114 -0.75 -5.53 4.20
C TRP A 114 -2.14 -4.88 4.19
N ALA A 115 -2.18 -3.60 4.54
CA ALA A 115 -3.39 -2.80 4.47
C ALA A 115 -3.08 -1.36 4.04
N TYR A 116 -4.08 -0.68 3.50
CA TYR A 116 -4.00 0.69 3.04
C TYR A 116 -5.30 1.45 3.36
N ILE A 117 -5.19 2.63 3.99
CA ILE A 117 -6.31 3.56 4.20
C ILE A 117 -6.15 4.77 3.26
N GLU A 118 -7.04 4.85 2.27
CA GLU A 118 -7.09 5.92 1.26
C GLU A 118 -7.78 7.18 1.83
N GLN A 119 -7.08 8.31 1.78
CA GLN A 119 -7.42 9.60 2.41
C GLN A 119 -7.95 9.42 3.83
N ALA A 120 -7.04 8.98 4.68
CA ALA A 120 -7.26 8.66 6.07
C ALA A 120 -7.83 9.86 6.87
N GLU A 121 -7.60 11.11 6.44
CA GLU A 121 -8.18 12.32 7.05
C GLU A 121 -9.70 12.44 6.90
N GLU A 122 -10.33 11.72 5.95
CA GLU A 122 -11.79 11.73 5.81
C GLU A 122 -12.49 10.97 6.95
N PHE A 123 -11.73 10.18 7.73
CA PHE A 123 -12.23 9.49 8.90
C PHE A 123 -12.18 10.40 10.13
N PRO A 124 -13.24 10.43 10.97
CA PRO A 124 -13.27 11.29 12.15
C PRO A 124 -12.25 10.88 13.22
N THR A 125 -11.85 9.61 13.25
CA THR A 125 -10.95 9.03 14.25
C THR A 125 -10.02 7.99 13.61
N ASP A 126 -9.03 7.53 14.37
CA ASP A 126 -8.09 6.47 13.98
C ASP A 126 -8.66 5.04 14.14
N THR A 127 -9.98 4.90 14.32
CA THR A 127 -10.63 3.60 14.61
C THR A 127 -10.31 2.53 13.56
N GLN A 128 -10.34 2.90 12.27
CA GLN A 128 -10.00 1.99 11.18
C GLN A 128 -8.53 1.58 11.22
N PHE A 129 -7.63 2.52 11.54
CA PHE A 129 -6.21 2.23 11.70
C PHE A 129 -5.97 1.24 12.83
N GLN A 130 -6.54 1.47 14.01
CA GLN A 130 -6.38 0.56 15.15
C GLN A 130 -6.93 -0.83 14.84
N LEU A 131 -8.11 -0.91 14.23
CA LEU A 131 -8.71 -2.20 13.83
C LEU A 131 -7.77 -2.98 12.89
N LEU A 132 -7.27 -2.33 11.84
CA LEU A 132 -6.41 -2.98 10.85
C LEU A 132 -5.04 -3.33 11.40
N ARG A 133 -4.48 -2.48 12.28
CA ARG A 133 -3.23 -2.76 12.99
C ARG A 133 -3.28 -4.09 13.72
N PHE A 134 -4.39 -4.40 14.40
CA PHE A 134 -4.57 -5.69 15.09
C PHE A 134 -4.87 -6.88 14.15
N ARG A 135 -5.07 -6.64 12.86
CA ARG A 135 -5.29 -7.68 11.82
C ARG A 135 -4.06 -7.94 10.98
N LEU A 136 -3.05 -7.10 11.10
CA LEU A 136 -1.79 -7.16 10.37
C LEU A 136 -0.84 -8.19 11.01
N ARG A 137 -1.12 -9.47 10.76
CA ARG A 137 -0.49 -10.63 11.46
C ARG A 137 -0.33 -11.85 10.55
N ARG A 138 -0.37 -11.69 9.23
CA ARG A 138 -0.20 -12.81 8.31
C ARG A 138 1.28 -13.19 8.27
N ASP A 139 1.58 -14.47 8.42
CA ASP A 139 2.90 -15.00 8.12
C ASP A 139 3.14 -14.90 6.61
N LEU A 140 4.17 -14.15 6.24
CA LEU A 140 4.48 -13.85 4.85
C LEU A 140 5.57 -14.79 4.36
N GLU A 141 5.39 -15.26 3.12
CA GLU A 141 6.35 -16.09 2.43
C GLU A 141 6.69 -15.41 1.10
N VAL A 142 7.98 -15.29 0.81
CA VAL A 142 8.47 -14.70 -0.44
C VAL A 142 8.03 -15.56 -1.62
N ASP A 143 7.66 -14.90 -2.70
CA ASP A 143 7.49 -15.51 -4.01
C ASP A 143 8.86 -15.57 -4.69
N GLU A 144 9.55 -16.71 -4.55
CA GLU A 144 10.92 -16.92 -5.07
C GLU A 144 11.01 -16.78 -6.60
N ASP A 145 9.93 -17.07 -7.32
CA ASP A 145 9.88 -16.87 -8.77
C ASP A 145 9.88 -15.38 -9.10
N PHE A 146 9.08 -14.59 -8.38
CA PHE A 146 9.08 -13.13 -8.52
C PHE A 146 10.42 -12.52 -8.11
N TRP A 147 10.99 -12.98 -6.99
CA TRP A 147 12.30 -12.52 -6.51
C TRP A 147 13.41 -12.80 -7.53
N SER A 148 13.47 -14.02 -8.07
CA SER A 148 14.47 -14.41 -9.07
C SER A 148 14.37 -13.54 -10.34
N LEU A 149 13.16 -13.27 -10.81
CA LEU A 149 12.93 -12.38 -11.96
C LEU A 149 13.36 -10.94 -11.67
N LEU A 150 13.15 -10.47 -10.44
CA LEU A 150 13.58 -9.14 -10.02
C LEU A 150 15.11 -9.06 -10.01
N VAL A 151 15.80 -10.03 -9.39
CA VAL A 151 17.27 -10.10 -9.37
C VAL A 151 17.84 -10.12 -10.79
N GLU A 152 17.30 -10.96 -11.68
CA GLU A 152 17.74 -11.03 -13.08
C GLU A 152 17.53 -9.69 -13.80
N ALA A 153 16.43 -8.97 -13.52
CA ALA A 153 16.17 -7.67 -14.11
C ALA A 153 17.19 -6.60 -13.66
N PHE A 154 17.58 -6.59 -12.38
CA PHE A 154 18.59 -5.68 -11.84
C PHE A 154 19.98 -5.98 -12.42
N ASP A 155 20.36 -7.27 -12.47
CA ASP A 155 21.61 -7.72 -13.07
C ASP A 155 21.74 -7.30 -14.54
N LYS A 156 20.69 -7.55 -15.34
CA LYS A 156 20.64 -7.12 -16.75
C LYS A 156 20.72 -5.61 -16.94
N ALA A 157 20.19 -4.84 -15.99
CA ALA A 157 20.25 -3.39 -16.02
C ALA A 157 21.60 -2.83 -15.51
N GLY A 158 22.48 -3.68 -14.96
CA GLY A 158 23.77 -3.28 -14.41
C GLY A 158 23.64 -2.37 -13.19
N VAL A 159 22.53 -2.47 -12.45
CA VAL A 159 22.26 -1.67 -11.24
C VAL A 159 22.14 -2.58 -10.03
N GLU A 160 22.64 -2.12 -8.89
CA GLU A 160 22.54 -2.85 -7.63
C GLU A 160 21.08 -2.94 -7.17
N MET A 161 20.72 -4.09 -6.57
CA MET A 161 19.41 -4.28 -5.95
C MET A 161 19.17 -3.20 -4.89
N TYR A 162 18.02 -2.54 -4.95
CA TYR A 162 17.71 -1.55 -3.93
C TYR A 162 17.61 -2.21 -2.54
N PRO A 163 18.22 -1.62 -1.49
CA PRO A 163 18.29 -2.25 -0.17
C PRO A 163 16.94 -2.65 0.43
N PHE A 164 15.87 -1.92 0.13
CA PHE A 164 14.54 -2.25 0.67
C PHE A 164 13.96 -3.54 0.06
N TYR A 165 14.29 -3.89 -1.19
CA TYR A 165 13.89 -5.16 -1.78
C TYR A 165 14.59 -6.33 -1.10
N GLN A 166 15.90 -6.19 -0.85
CA GLN A 166 16.66 -7.18 -0.09
C GLN A 166 16.08 -7.34 1.33
N LYS A 167 15.76 -6.23 1.99
CA LYS A 167 15.10 -6.28 3.30
C LYS A 167 13.72 -6.95 3.26
N MET A 168 12.91 -6.72 2.22
CA MET A 168 11.62 -7.42 2.05
C MET A 168 11.79 -8.93 1.88
N HIS A 169 12.89 -9.36 1.23
CA HIS A 169 13.23 -10.77 1.09
C HIS A 169 13.68 -11.38 2.42
N ASP A 170 14.64 -10.73 3.09
CA ASP A 170 15.28 -11.27 4.30
C ASP A 170 14.39 -11.17 5.54
N GLU A 171 13.58 -10.11 5.63
CA GLU A 171 12.70 -9.79 6.74
C GLU A 171 11.29 -9.43 6.22
N PRO A 172 10.41 -10.42 5.99
CA PRO A 172 9.08 -10.17 5.44
C PRO A 172 8.30 -9.11 6.23
N LEU A 173 7.81 -8.11 5.52
CA LEU A 173 7.20 -6.92 6.10
C LEU A 173 5.69 -7.02 6.10
N ASN A 174 5.05 -6.95 7.26
CA ASN A 174 3.64 -6.57 7.30
C ASN A 174 3.50 -5.05 7.45
N GLN A 175 2.77 -4.39 6.55
CA GLN A 175 2.60 -2.94 6.60
C GLN A 175 1.14 -2.48 6.55
N LEU A 176 0.83 -1.44 7.33
CA LEU A 176 -0.40 -0.67 7.21
C LEU A 176 -0.04 0.75 6.76
N MET A 177 -0.31 1.02 5.49
CA MET A 177 -0.09 2.30 4.85
C MET A 177 -1.26 3.25 5.11
N THR A 178 -0.95 4.52 5.32
CA THR A 178 -1.95 5.59 5.37
C THR A 178 -1.52 6.73 4.48
N ILE A 179 -2.45 7.33 3.75
CA ILE A 179 -2.19 8.63 3.13
C ILE A 179 -3.20 9.63 3.63
N ALA A 180 -2.79 10.89 3.74
CA ALA A 180 -3.69 11.97 4.06
C ALA A 180 -3.29 13.27 3.35
N ASN A 181 -4.25 14.17 3.15
CA ASN A 181 -3.93 15.55 2.83
C ASN A 181 -3.38 16.28 4.06
N ALA A 182 -2.46 17.23 3.84
CA ALA A 182 -1.79 18.00 4.89
C ALA A 182 -2.70 19.02 5.63
N ASN A 183 -4.02 18.95 5.46
CA ASN A 183 -4.94 19.94 6.01
C ASN A 183 -5.46 19.53 7.40
N GLY A 184 -5.06 20.31 8.40
CA GLY A 184 -5.65 20.34 9.74
C GLY A 184 -5.03 19.38 10.75
N HIS A 185 -5.46 19.52 12.01
CA HIS A 185 -5.03 18.67 13.15
C HIS A 185 -5.88 17.41 13.27
N ASN A 186 -6.04 16.68 12.16
CA ASN A 186 -6.77 15.41 12.12
C ASN A 186 -5.98 14.30 12.86
N TRP A 187 -6.55 13.10 12.92
CA TRP A 187 -5.93 11.99 13.65
C TRP A 187 -4.61 11.52 13.02
N CYS A 188 -4.45 11.61 11.70
CA CYS A 188 -3.20 11.27 11.02
C CYS A 188 -2.08 12.20 11.46
N TRP A 189 -2.33 13.51 11.46
CA TRP A 189 -1.36 14.50 11.95
C TRP A 189 -0.98 14.24 13.42
N LYS A 190 -1.97 13.97 14.28
CA LYS A 190 -1.71 13.66 15.70
C LYS A 190 -0.80 12.43 15.85
N MET A 191 -1.08 11.38 15.08
CA MET A 191 -0.40 10.09 15.20
C MET A 191 0.99 10.08 14.56
N PHE A 192 1.12 10.59 13.35
CA PHE A 192 2.34 10.43 12.56
C PHE A 192 3.30 11.62 12.64
N ILE A 193 2.81 12.81 13.02
CA ILE A 193 3.62 14.04 13.08
C ILE A 193 3.79 14.50 14.53
N LYS A 194 2.70 14.65 15.29
CA LYS A 194 2.77 15.20 16.66
C LYS A 194 3.31 14.19 17.68
N SER A 195 2.97 12.91 17.53
CA SER A 195 3.30 11.85 18.47
C SER A 195 3.93 10.65 17.76
N PRO A 196 5.07 10.82 17.08
CA PRO A 196 5.69 9.74 16.33
C PRO A 196 6.14 8.60 17.24
N CYS A 197 5.98 7.36 16.75
CA CYS A 197 6.44 6.14 17.39
C CYS A 197 7.50 5.46 16.50
N GLU A 198 8.36 4.61 17.07
CA GLU A 198 9.44 3.92 16.33
C GLU A 198 8.93 3.07 15.16
N GLU A 199 7.77 2.42 15.31
CA GLU A 199 7.15 1.62 14.24
C GLU A 199 6.59 2.48 13.09
N PHE A 200 6.52 3.81 13.26
CA PHE A 200 5.80 4.72 12.37
C PHE A 200 6.82 5.51 11.56
N SER A 201 6.53 5.75 10.29
CA SER A 201 7.26 6.73 9.48
C SER A 201 6.28 7.66 8.78
N CYS A 202 6.68 8.91 8.57
CA CYS A 202 5.83 9.90 7.93
C CYS A 202 6.62 10.70 6.91
N VAL A 203 6.24 10.58 5.64
CA VAL A 203 6.69 11.50 4.59
C VAL A 203 5.73 12.67 4.53
N GLN A 204 6.29 13.88 4.47
CA GLN A 204 5.55 15.12 4.26
C GLN A 204 6.06 15.83 3.02
N ALA A 205 5.14 16.36 2.21
CA ALA A 205 5.48 17.18 1.06
C ALA A 205 4.41 18.27 0.85
N ASN A 206 4.87 19.50 0.64
CA ASN A 206 4.02 20.62 0.26
C ASN A 206 3.99 20.67 -1.29
N SER A 207 2.81 20.92 -1.85
CA SER A 207 2.63 21.10 -3.31
C SER A 207 3.42 22.27 -3.85
#